data_AF-A0A0C3Q259-F1
#
_entry.id   AF-A0A0C3Q259-F1
#
_cell.length_a   1.000
_cell.length_b   1.000
_cell.length_c   1.000
_cell.angle_alpha   90.00
_cell.angle_beta   90.00
_cell.angle_gamma   90.00
#
_symmetry.space_group_name_H-M   'P 1'
#
loop_
_entity.id
_entity.type
_entity.pdbx_description
1 polymer ?
#
loop_
_entity_poly.entity_id
_entity_poly.type
_entity_poly.pdbx_seq_one_letter_code
_entity_poly.pdbx_strand_id
1 'polypeptide(L)'
;NHNAPNSGIRARTNLIAFNSWFTFLFAVIYLGLFLHSAHGSIMVSVGSHAIFLVIIWILWTAGVASLTASLGGGVNCSKIDYDLVYCNQLNAEMGFGWVIWVITTFALVSILLLGIRSARHGEGWHGHLV
;
A
#
# COMPACT_ATOMS: atom_id res chain seq x y z
N ASN A 1 -18.08 -3.19 19.34
CA ASN A 1 -16.99 -2.21 19.13
C ASN A 1 -17.57 -0.80 19.06
N HIS A 2 -17.72 -0.10 20.20
CA HIS A 2 -18.33 1.23 20.30
C HIS A 2 -17.40 2.28 20.95
N ASN A 3 -16.12 1.98 21.12
CA ASN A 3 -15.17 2.81 21.85
C ASN A 3 -14.20 3.55 20.92
N ALA A 4 -14.62 3.83 19.68
CA ALA A 4 -13.79 4.59 18.77
C ALA A 4 -13.68 6.04 19.28
N PRO A 5 -12.47 6.62 19.40
CA PRO A 5 -12.29 7.97 19.96
C PRO A 5 -13.07 9.05 19.19
N ASN A 6 -13.20 8.86 17.87
CA ASN A 6 -13.94 9.77 16.98
C ASN A 6 -14.38 9.00 15.72
N SER A 7 -15.51 9.38 15.12
CA SER A 7 -15.96 8.89 13.81
C SER A 7 -14.93 9.14 12.70
N GLY A 8 -14.16 10.23 12.81
CA GLY A 8 -13.07 10.55 11.90
C GLY A 8 -11.93 9.52 11.93
N ILE A 9 -11.45 9.13 13.12
CA ILE A 9 -10.38 8.12 13.26
C ILE A 9 -10.90 6.76 12.78
N ARG A 10 -12.13 6.41 13.15
CA ARG A 10 -12.77 5.16 12.69
C ARG A 10 -12.82 5.04 11.17
N ALA A 11 -13.20 6.10 10.46
CA ALA A 11 -13.26 6.09 9.00
C ALA A 11 -11.87 5.87 8.35
N ARG A 12 -10.83 6.46 8.94
CA ARG A 12 -9.44 6.34 8.44
C ARG A 12 -8.86 4.95 8.71
N THR A 13 -9.08 4.40 9.90
CA THR A 13 -8.71 3.02 10.23
C THR A 13 -9.45 2.02 9.33
N ASN A 14 -10.74 2.24 9.03
CA ASN A 14 -11.47 1.41 8.09
C ASN A 14 -10.89 1.49 6.66
N LEU A 15 -10.44 2.67 6.22
CA LEU A 15 -9.76 2.82 4.93
C LEU A 15 -8.43 2.07 4.91
N ILE A 16 -7.63 2.12 5.97
CA ILE A 16 -6.37 1.37 6.09
C ILE A 16 -6.64 -0.14 6.13
N ALA A 17 -7.69 -0.59 6.82
CA ALA A 17 -8.11 -1.98 6.81
C ALA A 17 -8.52 -2.45 5.40
N PHE A 18 -9.26 -1.62 4.65
CA PHE A 18 -9.56 -1.87 3.24
C PHE A 18 -8.27 -1.95 2.41
N ASN A 19 -7.36 -0.99 2.56
CA ASN A 19 -6.08 -0.98 1.83
C ASN A 19 -5.25 -2.23 2.12
N SER A 20 -5.27 -2.71 3.35
CA SER A 20 -4.56 -3.93 3.77
C SER A 20 -5.12 -5.15 3.05
N TRP A 21 -6.44 -5.33 3.07
CA TRP A 21 -7.10 -6.43 2.35
C TRP A 21 -6.93 -6.34 0.84
N PHE A 22 -7.06 -5.13 0.29
CA PHE A 22 -6.86 -4.87 -1.14
C PHE A 22 -5.44 -5.24 -1.58
N THR A 23 -4.43 -4.77 -0.84
CA THR A 23 -3.02 -5.09 -1.13
C THR A 23 -2.75 -6.59 -1.03
N PHE A 24 -3.25 -7.25 0.02
CA PHE A 24 -3.08 -8.69 0.21
C PHE A 24 -3.75 -9.50 -0.90
N LEU A 25 -5.00 -9.21 -1.24
CA LEU A 25 -5.74 -9.92 -2.28
C LEU A 25 -5.02 -9.83 -3.62
N PHE A 26 -4.59 -8.62 -4.03
CA PHE A 26 -3.87 -8.45 -5.29
C PHE A 26 -2.49 -9.10 -5.25
N ALA A 27 -1.77 -9.04 -4.13
CA ALA A 27 -0.50 -9.75 -4.00
C ALA A 27 -0.66 -11.27 -4.22
N VAL A 28 -1.69 -11.88 -3.63
CA VAL A 28 -1.99 -13.31 -3.81
C VAL A 28 -2.40 -13.62 -5.25
N ILE A 29 -3.24 -12.79 -5.87
CA ILE A 29 -3.65 -12.96 -7.28
C ILE A 29 -2.42 -12.87 -8.21
N TYR A 30 -1.58 -11.84 -8.05
CA TYR A 30 -0.39 -11.66 -8.86
C TYR A 30 0.62 -12.79 -8.66
N LEU A 31 0.82 -13.25 -7.42
CA LEU A 31 1.66 -14.41 -7.14
C LEU A 31 1.12 -15.68 -7.81
N GLY A 32 -0.19 -15.94 -7.69
CA GLY A 32 -0.83 -17.10 -8.32
C GLY A 32 -0.74 -17.06 -9.84
N LEU A 33 -0.96 -15.89 -10.46
CA LEU A 33 -0.81 -15.71 -11.91
C LEU A 33 0.64 -15.92 -12.35
N PHE A 34 1.61 -15.40 -11.60
CA PHE A 34 3.04 -15.60 -11.87
C PHE A 34 3.44 -17.08 -11.80
N LEU A 35 2.92 -17.82 -10.80
CA LEU A 35 3.17 -19.26 -10.65
C LEU A 35 2.45 -20.10 -11.72
N HIS A 36 1.28 -19.68 -12.19
CA HIS A 36 0.48 -20.44 -13.16
C HIS A 36 0.94 -20.22 -14.61
N SER A 37 1.25 -18.97 -14.99
CA SER A 37 1.61 -18.61 -16.35
C SER A 37 2.68 -17.53 -16.33
N ALA A 38 3.93 -17.98 -16.25
CA ALA A 38 5.10 -17.12 -16.35
C ALA A 38 5.30 -16.55 -17.77
N HIS A 39 4.62 -17.10 -18.80
CA HIS A 39 4.77 -16.74 -20.21
C HIS A 39 3.40 -16.46 -20.88
N GLY A 40 3.11 -15.21 -21.28
CA GLY A 40 2.03 -14.88 -22.22
C GLY A 40 0.77 -14.18 -21.71
N SER A 41 0.58 -13.93 -20.41
CA SER A 41 -0.62 -13.22 -19.92
C SER A 41 -0.40 -11.71 -19.76
N ILE A 42 -1.27 -10.89 -20.36
CA ILE A 42 -1.27 -9.42 -20.21
C ILE A 42 -1.33 -9.01 -18.73
N MET A 43 -1.99 -9.80 -17.88
CA MET A 43 -2.06 -9.54 -16.44
C MET A 43 -0.72 -9.73 -15.71
N VAL A 44 0.24 -10.45 -16.29
CA VAL A 44 1.59 -10.63 -15.72
C VAL A 44 2.59 -9.61 -16.28
N SER A 45 2.15 -8.75 -17.22
CA SER A 45 3.00 -7.72 -17.80
C SER A 45 3.51 -6.70 -16.78
N VAL A 46 4.65 -6.08 -17.09
CA VAL A 46 5.20 -4.95 -16.33
C VAL A 46 4.18 -3.81 -16.23
N GLY A 47 3.43 -3.54 -17.30
CA GLY A 47 2.38 -2.52 -17.32
C GLY A 47 1.24 -2.79 -16.33
N SER A 48 0.76 -4.04 -16.25
CA SER A 48 -0.29 -4.41 -15.29
C SER A 48 0.18 -4.21 -13.85
N HIS A 49 1.39 -4.67 -13.53
CA HIS A 49 1.98 -4.48 -12.20
C HIS A 49 2.13 -2.99 -11.85
N ALA A 50 2.57 -2.17 -12.80
CA ALA A 50 2.70 -0.72 -12.60
C ALA A 50 1.36 -0.07 -12.22
N ILE A 51 0.28 -0.37 -12.94
CA ILE A 51 -1.06 0.21 -12.68
C ILE A 51 -1.53 -0.14 -11.26
N PHE A 52 -1.45 -1.42 -10.88
CA PHE A 52 -1.92 -1.84 -9.56
C PHE A 52 -1.05 -1.31 -8.42
N LEU A 53 0.27 -1.27 -8.61
CA LEU A 53 1.18 -0.66 -7.62
C LEU A 53 0.91 0.84 -7.46
N VAL A 54 0.58 1.58 -8.54
CA VAL A 54 0.23 3.00 -8.45
C VAL A 54 -1.07 3.19 -7.67
N ILE A 55 -2.09 2.37 -7.92
CA ILE A 55 -3.36 2.42 -7.16
C ILE A 55 -3.10 2.13 -5.68
N ILE A 56 -2.36 1.07 -5.37
CA ILE A 56 -1.97 0.70 -4.00
C ILE A 56 -1.23 1.87 -3.34
N TRP A 57 -0.25 2.46 -4.02
CA TRP A 57 0.53 3.57 -3.50
C TRP A 57 -0.32 4.80 -3.18
N ILE A 58 -1.26 5.17 -4.06
CA ILE A 58 -2.20 6.28 -3.83
C ILE A 58 -3.09 5.98 -2.61
N LEU A 59 -3.65 4.77 -2.53
CA LEU A 59 -4.50 4.36 -1.42
C LEU A 59 -3.77 4.40 -0.08
N TRP A 60 -2.54 3.87 -0.01
CA TRP A 60 -1.70 3.95 1.19
C TRP A 60 -1.33 5.38 1.55
N THR A 61 -0.97 6.20 0.56
CA THR A 61 -0.69 7.63 0.78
C THR A 61 -1.89 8.33 1.42
N ALA A 62 -3.08 8.16 0.83
CA ALA A 62 -4.32 8.80 1.33
C ALA A 62 -4.71 8.28 2.72
N GLY A 63 -4.66 6.97 2.94
CA GLY A 63 -5.00 6.34 4.21
C GLY A 63 -4.08 6.81 5.34
N VAL A 64 -2.77 6.63 5.16
CA VAL A 64 -1.78 6.88 6.22
C VAL A 64 -1.58 8.38 6.45
N ALA A 65 -1.56 9.21 5.40
CA ALA A 65 -1.46 10.66 5.58
C ALA A 65 -2.69 11.22 6.30
N SER A 66 -3.90 10.75 5.99
CA SER A 66 -5.12 11.21 6.67
C SER A 66 -5.17 10.78 8.14
N LEU A 67 -4.67 9.59 8.47
CA LEU A 67 -4.51 9.13 9.86
C LEU A 67 -3.46 9.95 10.61
N THR A 68 -2.29 10.16 9.99
CA THR A 68 -1.20 10.99 10.53
C THR A 68 -1.70 12.40 10.85
N ALA A 69 -2.43 13.03 9.92
CA ALA A 69 -3.01 14.35 10.13
C ALA A 69 -4.03 14.37 11.28
N SER A 70 -4.85 13.33 11.42
CA SER A 70 -5.86 13.26 12.49
C SER A 70 -5.27 13.04 13.89
N LEU A 71 -4.08 12.46 13.97
CA LEU A 71 -3.36 12.22 15.21
C LEU A 71 -2.36 13.35 15.53
N GLY A 72 -2.24 14.36 14.66
CA GLY A 72 -1.29 15.46 14.82
C GLY A 72 0.17 15.07 14.55
N GLY A 73 0.41 13.95 13.85
CA GLY A 73 1.73 13.39 13.64
C GLY A 73 2.02 12.19 14.55
N GLY A 74 3.27 12.02 14.96
CA GLY A 74 3.67 10.94 15.86
C GLY A 74 3.16 11.16 17.28
N VAL A 75 2.47 10.17 17.83
CA VAL A 75 1.90 10.24 19.18
C VAL A 75 2.78 9.48 20.19
N ASN A 76 3.04 10.09 21.34
CA ASN A 76 3.69 9.41 22.46
C ASN A 76 2.64 9.06 23.53
N CYS A 77 2.20 7.81 23.53
CA CYS A 77 1.14 7.32 24.43
C CYS A 77 1.50 7.40 25.93
N SER A 78 2.77 7.61 26.29
CA SER A 78 3.20 7.79 27.67
C SER A 78 3.19 9.25 28.15
N LYS A 79 3.03 10.23 27.25
CA LYS A 79 3.13 11.67 27.54
C LYS A 79 1.96 12.47 26.96
N ILE A 80 0.82 11.82 26.74
CA ILE A 80 -0.34 12.44 26.09
C ILE A 80 -1.29 13.02 27.14
N ASP A 81 -1.71 14.27 26.95
CA ASP A 81 -2.57 15.00 27.90
C ASP A 81 -4.08 14.72 27.71
N TYR A 82 -4.43 13.86 26.74
CA TYR A 82 -5.81 13.47 26.45
C TYR A 82 -5.95 11.95 26.33
N ASP A 83 -7.12 11.43 26.72
CA ASP A 83 -7.40 9.99 26.67
C ASP A 83 -7.65 9.53 25.22
N LEU A 84 -6.60 9.03 24.58
CA LEU A 84 -6.68 8.41 23.25
C LEU A 84 -6.88 6.90 23.38
N VAL A 85 -8.13 6.47 23.25
CA VAL A 85 -8.47 5.04 23.24
C VAL A 85 -7.72 4.34 22.10
N TYR A 86 -7.05 3.24 22.41
CA TYR A 86 -6.20 2.47 21.50
C TYR A 86 -4.97 3.22 20.94
N CYS A 87 -4.39 4.16 21.72
CA CYS A 87 -3.22 4.93 21.31
C CYS A 87 -2.07 4.09 20.72
N ASN A 88 -1.66 3.02 21.42
CA ASN A 88 -0.55 2.17 20.97
C ASN A 88 -0.87 1.47 19.63
N GLN A 89 -2.11 1.04 19.44
CA GLN A 89 -2.58 0.39 18.23
C GLN A 89 -2.65 1.39 17.07
N LEU A 90 -3.16 2.60 17.29
CA LEU A 90 -3.22 3.67 16.29
C LEU A 90 -1.81 4.14 15.88
N ASN A 91 -0.89 4.25 16.85
CA ASN A 91 0.50 4.59 16.57
C ASN A 91 1.20 3.50 15.75
N ALA A 92 0.96 2.23 16.10
CA ALA A 92 1.47 1.09 15.34
C ALA A 92 0.87 1.03 13.92
N GLU A 93 -0.45 1.25 13.78
CA GLU A 93 -1.14 1.30 12.49
C GLU A 93 -0.53 2.37 11.58
N MET A 94 -0.29 3.58 12.10
CA MET A 94 0.38 4.65 11.37
C MET A 94 1.81 4.24 10.95
N GLY A 95 2.58 3.67 11.87
CA GLY A 95 3.95 3.24 11.61
C GLY A 95 4.04 2.18 10.51
N PHE A 96 3.26 1.10 10.63
CA PHE A 96 3.20 0.05 9.61
C PHE A 96 2.67 0.57 8.27
N GLY A 97 1.72 1.49 8.29
CA GLY A 97 1.23 2.14 7.08
C GLY A 97 2.33 2.89 6.32
N TRP A 98 3.15 3.68 7.01
CA TRP A 98 4.29 4.36 6.39
C TRP A 98 5.37 3.38 5.90
N VAL A 99 5.61 2.29 6.62
CA VAL A 99 6.52 1.22 6.18
C VAL A 99 6.04 0.60 4.85
N ILE A 100 4.76 0.27 4.73
CA ILE A 100 4.19 -0.27 3.49
C ILE A 100 4.27 0.76 2.36
N TRP A 101 4.02 2.04 2.65
CA TRP A 101 4.18 3.11 1.67
C TRP A 101 5.62 3.20 1.13
N VAL A 102 6.63 3.07 1.99
CA VAL A 102 8.05 3.05 1.58
C VAL A 102 8.35 1.83 0.69
N ILE A 103 7.92 0.64 1.10
CA ILE A 103 8.14 -0.61 0.34
C ILE A 103 7.47 -0.52 -1.04
N THR A 104 6.23 -0.04 -1.10
CA THR A 104 5.50 0.12 -2.36
C THR A 104 6.12 1.19 -3.26
N THR A 105 6.73 2.24 -2.69
CA THR A 105 7.51 3.24 -3.45
C THR A 105 8.74 2.60 -4.10
N PHE A 106 9.50 1.78 -3.38
CA PHE A 106 10.64 1.05 -3.95
C PHE A 106 10.20 0.03 -5.02
N ALA A 107 9.08 -0.64 -4.82
CA ALA A 107 8.50 -1.54 -5.81
C ALA A 107 8.12 -0.80 -7.10
N LEU A 108 7.51 0.38 -6.99
CA LEU A 108 7.19 1.24 -8.14
C LEU A 108 8.45 1.66 -8.90
N VAL A 109 9.48 2.14 -8.19
CA VAL A 109 10.76 2.52 -8.82
C VAL A 109 11.36 1.32 -9.56
N SER A 110 11.36 0.14 -8.95
CA SER A 110 11.87 -1.08 -9.57
C SER A 110 11.12 -1.43 -10.85
N ILE A 111 9.78 -1.36 -10.84
CA ILE A 111 8.93 -1.63 -12.00
C ILE A 111 9.14 -0.59 -13.10
N LEU A 112 9.33 0.69 -12.77
CA LEU A 112 9.64 1.72 -13.75
C LEU A 112 10.99 1.45 -14.43
N LEU A 113 12.02 1.06 -13.67
CA LEU A 113 13.33 0.71 -14.23
C LEU A 113 13.24 -0.51 -15.15
N LEU A 114 12.49 -1.55 -14.75
CA LEU A 114 12.25 -2.74 -15.57
C LEU A 114 11.45 -2.40 -16.84
N GLY A 115 10.43 -1.56 -16.73
CA GLY A 115 9.64 -1.09 -17.86
C GLY A 115 10.48 -0.30 -18.86
N ILE A 116 11.35 0.60 -18.39
CA ILE A 116 12.30 1.32 -19.24
C ILE A 116 13.26 0.35 -19.94
N ARG A 117 13.78 -0.65 -19.22
CA ARG A 117 14.68 -1.66 -19.79
C ARG A 117 13.97 -2.47 -20.88
N SER A 118 12.79 -3.00 -20.59
CA SER A 118 11.96 -3.76 -21.54
C SER A 118 11.62 -2.95 -22.79
N ALA A 119 11.21 -1.69 -22.62
CA ALA A 119 10.94 -0.78 -23.73
C ALA A 119 12.16 -0.54 -24.63
N ARG A 120 13.37 -0.48 -24.05
CA ARG A 120 14.63 -0.34 -24.81
C ARG A 120 15.01 -1.60 -25.59
N HIS A 121 14.57 -2.77 -25.16
CA HIS A 121 14.81 -4.05 -25.86
C HIS A 121 13.78 -4.35 -26.97
N GLY A 122 12.79 -3.47 -27.18
CA GLY A 122 11.77 -3.62 -28.24
C GLY A 122 10.53 -4.42 -27.82
N GLU A 123 10.48 -4.89 -26.57
CA GLU A 123 9.35 -5.67 -26.02
C GLU A 123 8.24 -4.79 -25.41
N GLY A 124 8.49 -3.48 -25.29
CA GLY A 124 7.54 -2.51 -24.74
C GLY A 124 7.21 -2.76 -23.26
N TRP A 125 6.01 -2.36 -22.82
CA TRP A 125 5.52 -2.60 -21.45
C TRP A 125 4.77 -3.93 -21.29
N HIS A 126 4.61 -4.65 -22.39
CA HIS A 126 4.08 -6.02 -22.43
C HIS A 126 5.14 -7.07 -22.11
N GLY A 127 6.42 -6.66 -22.07
CA GLY A 127 7.52 -7.51 -21.67
C GLY A 127 7.31 -8.14 -20.29
N HIS A 128 7.95 -9.28 -20.11
CA HIS A 128 7.84 -10.09 -18.91
C HIS A 128 8.68 -9.50 -17.77
N LEU A 129 8.26 -9.78 -16.54
CA LEU A 129 8.97 -9.32 -15.34
C LEU A 129 10.26 -10.10 -15.07
N VAL A 130 10.48 -11.24 -15.75
CA VAL A 130 11.67 -12.09 -15.71
C VAL A 130 11.98 -12.63 -17.10
#